data_AF-A0A4P6XHZ0-F1
#
_entry.id   AF-A0A4P6XHZ0-F1
#
_cell.length_a   1.000
_cell.length_b   1.000
_cell.length_c   1.000
_cell.angle_alpha   90.00
_cell.angle_beta   90.00
_cell.angle_gamma   90.00
#
_symmetry.space_group_name_H-M   'P 1'
#
loop_
_entity.id
_entity.type
_entity.pdbx_description
1 polymer ?
#
loop_
_entity_poly.entity_id
_entity_poly.type
_entity_poly.pdbx_seq_one_letter_code
_entity_poly.pdbx_strand_id
1 'polypeptide(L)'
;MHTEPPPLSALQAWLDAYGTVEDRYGHLLLEQIQPIDQALIDALKPYFESAHLDAREHFHQQVGIDLHPDATASGAHACYPDCLPIVARRGLFGEVIAGLVTQAYADELVGEHPWSVPIFLFRFHADVESYLWDLRYDPSRKRQVFGRFGSDFVGIRLDATGRVIRVIVGEAKWRASLTDSAVAALLHGEKNATCPTTGEKIHNGQGIWFEVNRDSVVPKGLRQLQRLLELRDPINHASAIASMDAAITAATPTLARTNLVVIAGNAAKKRKKLSVLVPWEQPPAEYQSGHDLQVVELILDGGEALIDGLYSSLWKA
;
A
#
# COMPACT_ATOMS: atom_id res chain seq x y z
N MET A 1 4.26 -16.32 -1.03
CA MET A 1 4.59 -15.46 -2.19
C MET A 1 3.29 -14.87 -2.70
N HIS A 2 3.31 -13.64 -3.20
CA HIS A 2 2.20 -13.07 -3.96
C HIS A 2 2.35 -13.51 -5.42
N THR A 3 1.32 -14.15 -5.97
CA THR A 3 1.36 -14.80 -7.29
C THR A 3 0.13 -14.48 -8.14
N GLU A 4 -0.89 -13.85 -7.54
CA GLU A 4 -2.12 -13.54 -8.25
C GLU A 4 -1.95 -12.24 -9.05
N PRO A 5 -2.20 -12.24 -10.37
CA PRO A 5 -2.14 -11.01 -11.15
C PRO A 5 -3.31 -10.08 -10.83
N PRO A 6 -3.18 -8.77 -11.12
CA PRO A 6 -4.32 -7.85 -11.03
C PRO A 6 -5.48 -8.30 -11.94
N PRO A 7 -6.75 -8.24 -11.48
CA PRO A 7 -7.91 -8.60 -12.29
C PRO A 7 -8.25 -7.48 -13.29
N LEU A 8 -7.44 -7.33 -14.34
CA LEU A 8 -7.50 -6.21 -15.29
C LEU A 8 -8.89 -5.95 -15.87
N SER A 9 -9.61 -7.01 -16.28
CA SER A 9 -10.96 -6.84 -16.85
C SER A 9 -11.96 -6.28 -15.85
N ALA A 10 -11.86 -6.64 -14.57
CA ALA A 10 -12.71 -6.09 -13.52
C ALA A 10 -12.34 -4.63 -13.24
N LEU A 11 -11.04 -4.31 -13.21
CA LEU A 11 -10.55 -2.94 -13.00
C LEU A 11 -10.99 -2.01 -14.13
N GLN A 12 -10.86 -2.42 -15.39
CA GLN A 12 -11.29 -1.65 -16.56
C GLN A 12 -12.81 -1.44 -16.61
N ALA A 13 -13.58 -2.41 -16.12
CA ALA A 13 -15.03 -2.25 -16.00
C ALA A 13 -15.41 -1.32 -14.84
N TRP A 14 -14.59 -1.26 -13.79
CA TRP A 14 -14.89 -0.54 -12.54
C TRP A 14 -14.37 0.90 -12.51
N LEU A 15 -13.24 1.18 -13.13
CA LEU A 15 -12.51 2.45 -13.03
C LEU A 15 -12.23 3.05 -14.41
N ASP A 16 -12.48 4.35 -14.54
CA ASP A 16 -11.82 5.15 -15.57
C ASP A 16 -10.43 5.56 -15.06
N ALA A 17 -9.42 5.51 -15.93
CA ALA A 17 -8.08 5.97 -15.65
C ALA A 17 -7.74 7.23 -16.48
N TYR A 18 -7.17 8.23 -15.82
CA TYR A 18 -6.72 9.47 -16.42
C TYR A 18 -5.29 9.74 -15.96
N GLY A 19 -4.32 9.20 -16.71
CA GLY A 19 -2.89 9.34 -16.47
C GLY A 19 -2.28 10.54 -17.19
N THR A 20 -1.29 11.16 -16.56
CA THR A 20 -0.41 12.17 -17.15
C THR A 20 1.00 11.94 -16.65
N VAL A 21 2.00 12.06 -17.53
CA VAL A 21 3.42 11.95 -17.19
C VAL A 21 4.17 13.10 -17.83
N GLU A 22 4.81 13.92 -17.00
CA GLU A 22 5.62 15.07 -17.37
C GLU A 22 7.03 14.90 -16.76
N ASP A 23 8.00 14.55 -17.59
CA ASP A 23 9.39 14.25 -17.20
C ASP A 23 9.47 13.20 -16.07
N ARG A 24 9.80 13.63 -14.84
CA ARG A 24 9.94 12.76 -13.65
C ARG A 24 8.69 12.74 -12.78
N TYR A 25 7.59 13.37 -13.20
CA TYR A 25 6.34 13.45 -12.46
C TYR A 25 5.21 12.78 -13.21
N GLY A 26 4.51 11.86 -12.54
CA GLY A 26 3.30 11.23 -13.04
C GLY A 26 2.15 11.46 -12.07
N HIS A 27 0.98 11.74 -12.62
CA HIS A 27 -0.28 11.81 -11.89
C HIS A 27 -1.29 10.89 -12.57
N LEU A 28 -1.92 10.02 -11.78
CA LEU A 28 -2.95 9.10 -12.24
C LEU A 28 -4.21 9.28 -11.39
N LEU A 29 -5.28 9.77 -12.00
CA LEU A 29 -6.60 9.79 -11.41
C LEU A 29 -7.38 8.54 -11.82
N LEU A 30 -7.81 7.76 -10.84
CA LEU A 30 -8.70 6.61 -11.00
C LEU A 30 -10.08 6.96 -10.43
N GLU A 31 -11.12 6.93 -11.28
CA GLU A 31 -12.49 7.26 -10.88
C GLU A 31 -13.41 6.05 -11.03
N GLN A 32 -14.15 5.72 -9.97
CA GLN A 32 -15.21 4.72 -10.03
C GLN A 32 -16.30 5.09 -11.05
N ILE A 33 -16.60 4.16 -11.96
CA ILE A 33 -17.66 4.28 -12.98
C ILE A 33 -18.78 3.24 -12.83
N GLN A 34 -18.57 2.17 -12.07
CA GLN A 34 -19.58 1.16 -11.76
C GLN A 34 -19.79 1.06 -10.24
N PRO A 35 -20.98 0.69 -9.77
CA PRO A 35 -21.23 0.49 -8.35
C PRO A 35 -20.35 -0.63 -7.79
N ILE A 36 -20.05 -0.55 -6.50
CA ILE A 36 -19.43 -1.66 -5.77
C ILE A 36 -20.50 -2.74 -5.57
N ASP A 37 -20.27 -3.91 -6.14
CA ASP A 37 -21.12 -5.09 -5.99
C ASP A 37 -20.30 -6.32 -5.58
N GLN A 38 -21.00 -7.44 -5.40
CA GLN A 38 -20.34 -8.70 -5.02
C GLN A 38 -19.41 -9.23 -6.12
N ALA A 39 -19.73 -8.98 -7.39
CA ALA A 39 -18.90 -9.43 -8.51
C ALA A 39 -17.52 -8.75 -8.50
N LEU A 40 -17.47 -7.45 -8.19
CA LEU A 40 -16.22 -6.72 -7.98
C LEU A 40 -15.43 -7.28 -6.79
N ILE A 41 -16.09 -7.52 -5.65
CA ILE A 41 -15.46 -8.10 -4.46
C ILE A 41 -14.85 -9.47 -4.80
N ASP A 42 -15.62 -10.33 -5.47
CA ASP A 42 -15.18 -11.67 -5.86
C ASP A 42 -14.01 -11.63 -6.85
N ALA A 43 -13.99 -10.64 -7.76
CA ALA A 43 -12.90 -10.44 -8.71
C ALA A 43 -11.61 -9.94 -8.05
N LEU A 44 -11.71 -9.06 -7.04
CA LEU A 44 -10.55 -8.54 -6.31
C LEU A 44 -10.03 -9.51 -5.24
N LYS A 45 -10.90 -10.37 -4.71
CA LYS A 45 -10.58 -11.28 -3.59
C LYS A 45 -9.32 -12.12 -3.82
N PRO A 46 -9.10 -12.81 -4.97
CA PRO A 46 -7.90 -13.61 -5.19
C PRO A 46 -6.60 -12.81 -4.99
N TYR A 47 -6.58 -11.56 -5.49
CA TYR A 47 -5.42 -10.69 -5.38
C TYR A 47 -5.14 -10.32 -3.93
N PHE A 48 -6.18 -9.95 -3.17
CA PHE A 48 -6.08 -9.65 -1.75
C PHE A 48 -5.68 -10.88 -0.92
N GLU A 49 -6.25 -12.06 -1.21
CA GLU A 49 -5.87 -13.33 -0.58
C GLU A 49 -4.38 -13.63 -0.76
N SER A 50 -3.89 -13.47 -2.00
CA SER A 50 -2.47 -13.67 -2.33
C SER A 50 -1.58 -12.65 -1.65
N ALA A 51 -2.02 -11.39 -1.53
CA ALA A 51 -1.29 -10.33 -0.84
C ALA A 51 -1.12 -10.62 0.67
N HIS A 52 -2.16 -11.14 1.31
CA HIS A 52 -2.14 -11.46 2.75
C HIS A 52 -1.50 -12.80 3.11
N LEU A 53 -1.26 -13.68 2.13
CA LEU A 53 -0.86 -15.07 2.35
C LEU A 53 0.35 -15.24 3.29
N ASP A 54 1.46 -14.54 3.02
CA ASP A 54 2.69 -14.70 3.82
C ASP A 54 2.50 -14.24 5.28
N ALA A 55 1.84 -13.11 5.47
CA ALA A 55 1.61 -12.57 6.81
C ALA A 55 0.62 -13.43 7.60
N ARG A 56 -0.42 -13.96 6.93
CA ARG A 56 -1.35 -14.91 7.52
C ARG A 56 -0.62 -16.17 8.01
N GLU A 57 0.15 -16.81 7.14
CA GLU A 57 0.93 -18.00 7.50
C GLU A 57 1.89 -17.71 8.65
N HIS A 58 2.59 -16.58 8.61
CA HIS A 58 3.51 -16.19 9.66
C HIS A 58 2.81 -15.96 11.00
N PHE A 59 1.78 -15.11 11.03
CA PHE A 59 1.11 -14.74 12.26
C PHE A 59 0.40 -15.93 12.88
N HIS A 60 -0.33 -16.73 12.10
CA HIS A 60 -1.01 -17.91 12.63
C HIS A 60 -0.02 -18.94 13.18
N GLN A 61 1.14 -19.13 12.54
CA GLN A 61 2.22 -19.94 13.10
C GLN A 61 2.74 -19.36 14.43
N GLN A 62 2.98 -18.05 14.53
CA GLN A 62 3.47 -17.41 15.77
C GLN A 62 2.45 -17.53 16.91
N VAL A 63 1.18 -17.27 16.63
CA VAL A 63 0.11 -17.36 17.63
C VAL A 63 -0.44 -18.77 17.79
N GLY A 64 0.17 -19.79 17.17
CA GLY A 64 -0.23 -21.20 17.29
C GLY A 64 -1.70 -21.47 16.94
N ILE A 65 -2.25 -20.73 15.97
CA ILE A 65 -3.56 -21.01 15.36
C ILE A 65 -3.31 -21.99 14.22
N ASP A 66 -4.00 -23.13 14.25
CA ASP A 66 -3.93 -24.10 13.17
C ASP A 66 -4.70 -23.56 11.95
N LEU A 67 -4.04 -23.61 10.79
CA LEU A 67 -4.52 -23.15 9.50
C LEU A 67 -5.34 -24.22 8.76
N HIS A 68 -5.43 -25.44 9.29
CA HIS A 68 -6.14 -26.54 8.65
C HIS A 68 -7.67 -26.29 8.62
N PRO A 69 -8.36 -26.48 7.47
CA PRO A 69 -9.80 -26.22 7.35
C PRO A 69 -10.67 -27.09 8.28
N ASP A 70 -10.16 -28.27 8.68
CA ASP A 70 -10.83 -29.16 9.65
C ASP A 70 -10.44 -28.89 11.12
N ALA A 71 -9.59 -27.89 11.39
CA ALA A 71 -9.19 -27.59 12.76
C ALA A 71 -10.38 -26.95 13.51
N THR A 72 -10.95 -27.68 14.46
CA THR A 72 -11.90 -27.14 15.46
C THR A 72 -11.18 -26.31 16.54
N ALA A 73 -10.08 -25.64 16.17
CA ALA A 73 -9.09 -25.14 17.10
C ALA A 73 -9.54 -23.88 17.85
N SER A 74 -9.21 -23.86 19.14
CA SER A 74 -9.23 -22.65 19.98
C SER A 74 -8.47 -21.51 19.28
N GLY A 75 -9.10 -20.34 19.13
CA GLY A 75 -8.49 -19.16 18.51
C GLY A 75 -9.07 -18.71 17.17
N ALA A 76 -10.15 -19.34 16.68
CA ALA A 76 -10.81 -18.95 15.43
C ALA A 76 -11.23 -17.46 15.37
N HIS A 77 -11.49 -16.83 16.52
CA HIS A 77 -11.80 -15.41 16.63
C HIS A 77 -10.59 -14.48 16.39
N ALA A 78 -9.36 -15.01 16.40
CA ALA A 78 -8.12 -14.29 16.17
C ALA A 78 -7.52 -14.56 14.77
N CYS A 79 -8.37 -14.94 13.80
CA CYS A 79 -7.95 -15.19 12.43
C CYS A 79 -7.67 -13.88 11.67
N TYR A 80 -6.38 -13.60 11.44
CA TYR A 80 -5.93 -12.59 10.48
C TYR A 80 -6.43 -12.84 9.03
N PRO A 81 -6.79 -11.80 8.25
CA PRO A 81 -6.82 -10.38 8.63
C PRO A 81 -8.18 -9.89 9.18
N ASP A 82 -9.25 -10.69 9.13
CA ASP A 82 -10.60 -10.22 9.45
C ASP A 82 -10.77 -9.79 10.91
N CYS A 83 -10.08 -10.45 11.84
CA CYS A 83 -10.10 -10.10 13.27
C CYS A 83 -9.48 -8.73 13.60
N LEU A 84 -8.82 -8.07 12.63
CA LEU A 84 -8.17 -6.79 12.87
C LEU A 84 -9.17 -5.64 13.03
N PRO A 85 -8.86 -4.64 13.86
CA PRO A 85 -9.66 -3.42 13.94
C PRO A 85 -9.81 -2.75 12.57
N ILE A 86 -10.97 -2.13 12.34
CA ILE A 86 -11.33 -1.53 11.04
C ILE A 86 -10.29 -0.53 10.51
N VAL A 87 -9.63 0.22 11.41
CA VAL A 87 -8.56 1.17 11.04
C VAL A 87 -7.35 0.45 10.43
N ALA A 88 -6.96 -0.70 10.99
CA ALA A 88 -5.86 -1.50 10.47
C ALA A 88 -6.21 -2.12 9.12
N ARG A 89 -7.44 -2.64 8.95
CA ARG A 89 -7.92 -3.17 7.66
C ARG A 89 -7.91 -2.11 6.56
N ARG A 90 -8.26 -0.86 6.88
CA ARG A 90 -8.19 0.28 5.95
C ARG A 90 -6.75 0.66 5.58
N GLY A 91 -5.80 0.56 6.52
CA GLY A 91 -4.38 0.76 6.24
C GLY A 91 -3.85 -0.30 5.28
N LEU A 92 -4.10 -1.58 5.60
CA LEU A 92 -3.73 -2.71 4.74
C LEU A 92 -4.38 -2.63 3.36
N PHE A 93 -5.64 -2.18 3.27
CA PHE A 93 -6.29 -1.92 1.99
C PHE A 93 -5.50 -0.94 1.14
N GLY A 94 -5.05 0.18 1.72
CA GLY A 94 -4.19 1.14 1.02
C GLY A 94 -2.92 0.50 0.46
N GLU A 95 -2.23 -0.30 1.27
CA GLU A 95 -1.02 -1.02 0.84
C GLU A 95 -1.30 -2.01 -0.31
N VAL A 96 -2.39 -2.80 -0.24
CA VAL A 96 -2.77 -3.74 -1.31
C VAL A 96 -3.13 -2.98 -2.59
N ILE A 97 -3.89 -1.89 -2.49
CA ILE A 97 -4.23 -1.03 -3.63
C ILE A 97 -2.98 -0.41 -4.25
N ALA A 98 -1.99 -0.02 -3.47
CA ALA A 98 -0.73 0.49 -4.01
C ALA A 98 -0.02 -0.55 -4.89
N GLY A 99 0.03 -1.81 -4.46
CA GLY A 99 0.54 -2.89 -5.29
C GLY A 99 -0.32 -3.14 -6.53
N LEU A 100 -1.64 -3.19 -6.34
CA LEU A 100 -2.60 -3.44 -7.41
C LEU A 100 -2.47 -2.40 -8.53
N VAL A 101 -2.45 -1.11 -8.17
CA VAL A 101 -2.32 -0.02 -9.14
C VAL A 101 -0.96 -0.06 -9.81
N THR A 102 0.11 -0.29 -9.03
CA THR A 102 1.48 -0.38 -9.53
C THR A 102 1.62 -1.43 -10.63
N GLN A 103 0.95 -2.57 -10.50
CA GLN A 103 1.00 -3.64 -11.50
C GLN A 103 -0.02 -3.46 -12.62
N ALA A 104 -1.26 -3.04 -12.30
CA ALA A 104 -2.35 -2.98 -13.27
C ALA A 104 -2.24 -1.79 -14.24
N TYR A 105 -1.68 -0.67 -13.77
CA TYR A 105 -1.55 0.57 -14.51
C TYR A 105 -0.08 0.93 -14.75
N ALA A 106 0.80 -0.07 -14.82
CA ALA A 106 2.23 0.11 -15.01
C ALA A 106 2.58 1.05 -16.19
N ASP A 107 1.82 0.95 -17.29
CA ASP A 107 1.97 1.75 -18.51
C ASP A 107 1.48 3.20 -18.37
N GLU A 108 0.76 3.52 -17.30
CA GLU A 108 0.31 4.90 -16.96
C GLU A 108 1.26 5.56 -15.95
N LEU A 109 2.23 4.82 -15.41
CA LEU A 109 3.15 5.33 -14.39
C LEU A 109 4.43 5.87 -15.04
N VAL A 110 5.13 6.76 -14.31
CA VAL A 110 6.42 7.30 -14.75
C VAL A 110 7.38 6.18 -15.19
N GLY A 111 7.76 6.23 -16.47
CA GLY A 111 8.73 5.33 -17.08
C GLY A 111 8.18 3.99 -17.58
N GLU A 112 6.87 3.73 -17.47
CA GLU A 112 6.20 2.55 -18.04
C GLU A 112 6.89 1.23 -17.66
N HIS A 113 7.22 1.11 -16.38
CA HIS A 113 8.04 0.02 -15.88
C HIS A 113 7.19 -1.22 -15.58
N PRO A 114 7.57 -2.42 -16.05
CA PRO A 114 6.89 -3.64 -15.67
C PRO A 114 7.23 -3.97 -14.21
N TRP A 115 6.36 -3.54 -13.31
CA TRP A 115 6.56 -3.72 -11.88
C TRP A 115 6.15 -5.12 -11.41
N SER A 116 6.90 -5.63 -10.44
CA SER A 116 6.61 -6.87 -9.73
C SER A 116 6.49 -6.59 -8.24
N VAL A 117 5.47 -7.18 -7.62
CA VAL A 117 5.25 -7.17 -6.17
C VAL A 117 5.30 -8.62 -5.69
N PRO A 118 6.48 -9.20 -5.46
CA PRO A 118 6.60 -10.63 -5.19
C PRO A 118 6.03 -11.03 -3.82
N ILE A 119 5.96 -10.09 -2.88
CA ILE A 119 5.44 -10.30 -1.52
C ILE A 119 5.13 -8.96 -0.85
N PHE A 120 3.99 -8.88 -0.17
CA PHE A 120 3.65 -7.71 0.66
C PHE A 120 4.32 -7.82 2.03
N LEU A 121 4.76 -6.69 2.57
CA LEU A 121 5.62 -6.63 3.77
C LEU A 121 4.82 -6.69 5.10
N PHE A 122 3.56 -7.12 5.06
CA PHE A 122 2.62 -7.11 6.19
C PHE A 122 3.12 -7.88 7.41
N ARG A 123 3.94 -8.93 7.22
CA ARG A 123 4.49 -9.70 8.35
C ARG A 123 5.34 -8.87 9.30
N PHE A 124 5.90 -7.75 8.84
CA PHE A 124 6.72 -6.86 9.65
C PHE A 124 5.90 -5.87 10.48
N HIS A 125 4.58 -6.08 10.55
CA HIS A 125 3.66 -5.32 11.38
C HIS A 125 3.66 -5.88 12.82
N ALA A 126 4.70 -5.56 13.59
CA ALA A 126 4.91 -6.10 14.94
C ALA A 126 3.74 -5.88 15.91
N ASP A 127 3.00 -4.77 15.77
CA ASP A 127 1.83 -4.51 16.62
C ASP A 127 0.63 -5.40 16.28
N VAL A 128 0.48 -5.84 15.01
CA VAL A 128 -0.50 -6.86 14.64
C VAL A 128 -0.17 -8.19 15.30
N GLU A 129 1.08 -8.64 15.23
CA GLU A 129 1.49 -9.90 15.86
C GLU A 129 1.19 -9.90 17.36
N SER A 130 1.55 -8.81 18.05
CA SER A 130 1.27 -8.62 19.48
C SER A 130 -0.23 -8.58 19.76
N TYR A 131 -1.02 -7.92 18.89
CA TYR A 131 -2.47 -7.86 19.02
C TYR A 131 -3.12 -9.24 18.86
N LEU A 132 -2.69 -10.04 17.89
CA LEU A 132 -3.21 -11.39 17.67
C LEU A 132 -2.87 -12.32 18.83
N TRP A 133 -1.67 -12.18 19.41
CA TRP A 133 -1.28 -12.91 20.61
C TRP A 133 -2.21 -12.61 21.79
N ASP A 134 -2.47 -11.33 22.08
CA ASP A 134 -3.42 -10.91 23.11
C ASP A 134 -4.84 -11.45 22.82
N LEU A 135 -5.31 -11.28 21.58
CA LEU A 135 -6.66 -11.63 21.17
C LEU A 135 -6.93 -13.14 21.28
N ARG A 136 -5.92 -13.98 21.02
CA ARG A 136 -6.02 -15.44 21.19
C ARG A 136 -6.53 -15.82 22.58
N TYR A 137 -6.03 -15.17 23.64
CA TYR A 137 -6.36 -15.48 25.02
C TYR A 137 -7.54 -14.67 25.57
N ASP A 138 -7.77 -13.46 25.05
CA ASP A 138 -8.88 -12.60 25.44
C ASP A 138 -9.66 -12.12 24.20
N PRO A 139 -10.75 -12.82 23.82
CA PRO A 139 -11.60 -12.43 22.69
C PRO A 139 -12.25 -11.05 22.85
N SER A 140 -12.32 -10.52 24.07
CA SER A 140 -12.94 -9.21 24.35
C SER A 140 -11.98 -8.04 24.11
N ARG A 141 -10.70 -8.32 23.82
CA ARG A 141 -9.65 -7.33 23.65
C ARG A 141 -9.94 -6.38 22.48
N LYS A 142 -10.24 -5.13 22.81
CA LYS A 142 -10.41 -4.04 21.85
C LYS A 142 -9.34 -2.99 22.10
N ARG A 143 -8.35 -2.91 21.22
CA ARG A 143 -7.40 -1.79 21.19
C ARG A 143 -7.14 -1.35 19.75
N GLN A 144 -6.65 -0.14 19.59
CA GLN A 144 -6.12 0.30 18.30
C GLN A 144 -4.81 -0.43 18.04
N VAL A 145 -4.62 -0.80 16.78
CA VAL A 145 -3.36 -1.33 16.26
C VAL A 145 -2.66 -0.18 15.56
N PHE A 146 -1.45 0.14 16.00
CA PHE A 146 -0.60 1.17 15.40
C PHE A 146 -0.12 0.71 14.02
N GLY A 147 0.02 1.64 13.07
CA GLY A 147 0.51 1.33 11.73
C GLY A 147 1.95 0.82 11.73
N ARG A 148 2.35 0.19 10.61
CA ARG A 148 3.74 -0.24 10.40
C ARG A 148 4.65 0.98 10.25
N PHE A 149 5.85 0.89 10.82
CA PHE A 149 6.88 1.92 10.63
C PHE A 149 7.72 1.64 9.36
N GLY A 150 7.91 2.66 8.53
CA GLY A 150 8.61 2.61 7.24
C GLY A 150 7.63 2.60 6.07
N SER A 151 8.15 2.47 4.85
CA SER A 151 7.34 2.59 3.63
C SER A 151 6.19 1.60 3.59
N ASP A 152 4.99 2.10 3.34
CA ASP A 152 3.75 1.33 3.20
C ASP A 152 3.84 0.29 2.07
N PHE A 153 4.60 0.55 1.00
CA PHE A 153 4.68 -0.34 -0.15
C PHE A 153 6.08 -0.41 -0.76
N VAL A 154 6.45 -1.58 -1.29
CA VAL A 154 7.65 -1.77 -2.12
C VAL A 154 7.36 -2.69 -3.29
N GLY A 155 7.66 -2.24 -4.49
CA GLY A 155 7.72 -3.03 -5.71
C GLY A 155 9.10 -2.97 -6.35
N ILE A 156 9.39 -3.91 -7.24
CA ILE A 156 10.68 -4.04 -7.94
C ILE A 156 10.48 -4.16 -9.45
N ARG A 157 11.42 -3.61 -10.20
CA ARG A 157 11.56 -3.88 -11.63
C ARG A 157 12.75 -4.80 -11.83
N LEU A 158 12.52 -5.90 -12.55
CA LEU A 158 13.56 -6.86 -12.92
C LEU A 158 14.06 -6.59 -14.34
N ASP A 159 15.34 -6.88 -14.58
CA ASP A 159 15.87 -7.04 -15.94
C ASP A 159 15.64 -8.45 -16.48
N ALA A 160 16.09 -8.70 -17.72
CA ALA A 160 15.96 -10.01 -18.38
C ALA A 160 16.71 -11.16 -17.66
N THR A 161 17.63 -10.85 -16.74
CA THR A 161 18.38 -11.83 -15.94
C THR A 161 17.80 -12.03 -14.55
N GLY A 162 16.69 -11.35 -14.24
CA GLY A 162 16.04 -11.39 -12.93
C GLY A 162 16.73 -10.54 -11.88
N ARG A 163 17.60 -9.59 -12.25
CA ARG A 163 18.22 -8.64 -11.30
C ARG A 163 17.30 -7.45 -11.09
N VAL A 164 17.26 -6.94 -9.87
CA VAL A 164 16.57 -5.69 -9.55
C VAL A 164 17.37 -4.53 -10.13
N ILE A 165 16.72 -3.73 -10.97
CA ILE A 165 17.33 -2.54 -11.60
C ILE A 165 16.67 -1.23 -11.15
N ARG A 166 15.46 -1.31 -10.59
CA ARG A 166 14.72 -0.17 -10.06
C ARG A 166 13.76 -0.64 -8.97
N VAL A 167 13.48 0.24 -8.02
CA VAL A 167 12.48 0.04 -6.97
C VAL A 167 11.38 1.10 -7.06
N ILE A 168 10.17 0.74 -6.66
CA ILE A 168 9.09 1.68 -6.39
C ILE A 168 8.73 1.58 -4.91
N VAL A 169 8.62 2.73 -4.25
CA VAL A 169 8.41 2.82 -2.81
C VAL A 169 7.19 3.69 -2.56
N GLY A 170 6.18 3.14 -1.90
CA GLY A 170 4.89 3.78 -1.76
C GLY A 170 4.55 4.20 -0.34
N GLU A 171 3.86 5.33 -0.25
CA GLU A 171 3.00 5.72 0.88
C GLU A 171 1.54 5.61 0.43
N ALA A 172 0.68 4.95 1.20
CA ALA A 172 -0.69 4.67 0.81
C ALA A 172 -1.67 5.00 1.92
N LYS A 173 -2.60 5.93 1.67
CA LYS A 173 -3.52 6.42 2.71
C LYS A 173 -4.97 6.34 2.25
N TRP A 174 -5.80 5.72 3.09
CA TRP A 174 -7.25 5.68 2.93
C TRP A 174 -7.95 6.81 3.71
N ARG A 175 -9.01 7.41 3.15
CA ARG A 175 -9.92 8.33 3.84
C ARG A 175 -11.39 8.04 3.52
N ALA A 176 -12.24 8.10 4.55
CA ALA A 176 -13.69 7.93 4.38
C ALA A 176 -14.34 9.07 3.55
N SER A 177 -13.68 10.23 3.44
CA SER A 177 -14.08 11.34 2.59
C SER A 177 -12.83 12.12 2.16
N LEU A 178 -12.62 12.26 0.85
CA LEU A 178 -11.52 13.00 0.25
C LEU A 178 -11.93 14.44 -0.03
N THR A 179 -11.76 15.29 0.97
CA THR A 179 -11.85 16.75 0.83
C THR A 179 -10.46 17.36 0.64
N ASP A 180 -10.38 18.56 0.07
CA ASP A 180 -9.12 19.31 -0.06
C ASP A 180 -8.38 19.41 1.28
N SER A 181 -9.12 19.66 2.37
CA SER A 181 -8.55 19.73 3.73
C SER A 181 -7.99 18.40 4.23
N ALA A 182 -8.64 17.28 3.90
CA ALA A 182 -8.20 15.94 4.32
C ALA A 182 -6.94 15.52 3.57
N VAL A 183 -6.87 15.84 2.27
CA VAL A 183 -5.68 15.60 1.44
C VAL A 183 -4.55 16.55 1.85
N ALA A 184 -4.81 17.82 2.08
CA ALA A 184 -3.80 18.75 2.59
C ALA A 184 -3.22 18.28 3.94
N ALA A 185 -4.06 17.76 4.85
CA ALA A 185 -3.59 17.21 6.12
C ALA A 185 -2.72 15.94 5.93
N LEU A 186 -3.03 15.12 4.92
CA LEU A 186 -2.19 13.97 4.56
C LEU A 186 -0.82 14.40 4.03
N LEU A 187 -0.82 15.35 3.09
CA LEU A 187 0.38 15.77 2.38
C LEU A 187 1.31 16.62 3.25
N HIS A 188 0.76 17.55 4.03
CA HIS A 188 1.51 18.55 4.81
C HIS A 188 1.50 18.29 6.32
N GLY A 189 0.73 17.32 6.80
CA GLY A 189 0.56 16.99 8.22
C GLY A 189 -0.61 17.72 8.89
N GLU A 190 -0.87 17.45 10.16
CA GLU A 190 -2.02 18.00 10.89
C GLU A 190 -1.94 19.54 11.04
N LYS A 191 -3.09 20.22 10.96
CA LYS A 191 -3.18 21.69 11.11
C LYS A 191 -3.23 22.11 12.58
N ASN A 192 -2.16 21.85 13.32
CA ASN A 192 -2.07 22.07 14.77
C ASN A 192 -0.86 22.90 15.23
N ALA A 193 0.03 23.28 14.31
CA ALA A 193 1.11 24.23 14.61
C ALA A 193 0.59 25.67 14.56
N THR A 194 1.27 26.61 15.23
CA THR A 194 0.88 28.03 15.24
C THR A 194 1.89 28.84 14.43
N CYS A 195 1.39 29.64 13.48
CA CYS A 195 2.20 30.58 12.72
C CYS A 195 2.78 31.65 13.65
N PRO A 196 4.12 31.81 13.74
CA PRO A 196 4.73 32.79 14.65
C PRO A 196 4.36 34.24 14.32
N THR A 197 4.06 34.54 13.06
CA THR A 197 3.77 35.90 12.59
C THR A 197 2.29 36.26 12.63
N THR A 198 1.39 35.30 12.35
CA THR A 198 -0.06 35.57 12.27
C THR A 198 -0.86 35.00 13.44
N GLY A 199 -0.29 34.08 14.22
CA GLY A 199 -0.99 33.36 15.29
C GLY A 199 -2.01 32.33 14.77
N GLU A 200 -2.14 32.17 13.46
CA GLU A 200 -3.08 31.22 12.85
C GLU A 200 -2.55 29.78 12.92
N LYS A 201 -3.47 28.81 12.95
CA LYS A 201 -3.09 27.40 12.85
C LYS A 201 -2.58 27.09 11.45
N ILE A 202 -1.43 26.45 11.35
CA ILE A 202 -0.79 25.97 10.12
C ILE A 202 -0.50 24.47 10.21
N HIS A 203 -0.23 23.86 9.06
CA HIS A 203 0.21 22.46 9.00
C HIS A 203 1.55 22.30 9.73
N ASN A 204 1.69 21.22 10.50
CA ASN A 204 2.91 20.97 11.28
C ASN A 204 4.11 20.51 10.45
N GLY A 205 3.94 20.31 9.14
CA GLY A 205 4.99 19.90 8.23
C GLY A 205 5.39 18.43 8.40
N GLN A 206 4.58 17.60 9.06
CA GLN A 206 4.83 16.18 9.30
C GLN A 206 3.84 15.32 8.49
N GLY A 207 3.74 15.58 7.19
CA GLY A 207 2.92 14.80 6.25
C GLY A 207 3.76 13.94 5.30
N ILE A 208 3.11 13.38 4.28
CA ILE A 208 3.74 12.49 3.28
C ILE A 208 4.96 13.16 2.63
N TRP A 209 4.89 14.44 2.27
CA TRP A 209 6.03 15.12 1.64
C TRP A 209 7.25 15.21 2.55
N PHE A 210 7.04 15.37 3.86
CA PHE A 210 8.13 15.37 4.83
C PHE A 210 8.80 14.01 4.93
N GLU A 211 8.02 12.93 4.94
CA GLU A 211 8.53 11.56 5.04
C GLU A 211 9.28 11.17 3.77
N VAL A 212 8.67 11.38 2.60
CA VAL A 212 9.25 11.00 1.30
C VAL A 212 10.54 11.76 0.99
N ASN A 213 10.62 13.05 1.33
CA ASN A 213 11.84 13.84 1.11
C ASN A 213 13.01 13.43 2.01
N ARG A 214 12.72 12.78 3.16
CA ARG A 214 13.72 12.39 4.16
C ARG A 214 13.98 10.89 4.16
N ASP A 215 13.33 10.15 3.29
CA ASP A 215 13.49 8.71 3.25
C ASP A 215 14.94 8.33 2.90
N SER A 216 15.36 7.22 3.49
CA SER A 216 16.64 6.60 3.24
C SER A 216 16.86 6.33 1.75
N VAL A 217 18.08 6.57 1.28
CA VAL A 217 18.42 6.39 -0.13
C VAL A 217 18.23 4.94 -0.58
N VAL A 218 18.58 3.99 0.30
CA VAL A 218 18.18 2.59 0.18
C VAL A 218 16.99 2.37 1.13
N PRO A 219 15.78 2.14 0.60
CA PRO A 219 14.58 1.98 1.42
C PRO A 219 14.70 0.79 2.37
N LYS A 220 14.31 0.96 3.64
CA LYS A 220 14.26 -0.15 4.62
C LYS A 220 13.44 -1.34 4.11
N GLY A 221 12.35 -1.07 3.38
CA GLY A 221 11.48 -2.08 2.79
C GLY A 221 12.21 -2.98 1.78
N LEU A 222 13.28 -2.51 1.12
CA LEU A 222 14.08 -3.33 0.22
C LEU A 222 14.82 -4.45 0.98
N ARG A 223 15.38 -4.15 2.16
CA ARG A 223 16.01 -5.17 2.99
C ARG A 223 14.99 -6.18 3.52
N GLN A 224 13.80 -5.72 3.89
CA GLN A 224 12.69 -6.59 4.31
C GLN A 224 12.26 -7.53 3.19
N LEU A 225 12.08 -7.01 1.98
CA LEU A 225 11.77 -7.78 0.79
C LEU A 225 12.86 -8.83 0.50
N GLN A 226 14.14 -8.44 0.52
CA GLN A 226 15.24 -9.37 0.31
C GLN A 226 15.20 -10.55 1.28
N ARG A 227 15.04 -10.30 2.59
CA ARG A 227 14.93 -11.36 3.60
C ARG A 227 13.74 -12.27 3.37
N LEU A 228 12.63 -11.72 2.89
CA LEU A 228 11.47 -12.51 2.55
C LEU A 228 11.72 -13.44 1.36
N LEU A 229 12.39 -12.94 0.31
CA LEU A 229 12.73 -13.76 -0.85
C LEU A 229 13.73 -14.86 -0.48
N GLU A 230 14.72 -14.57 0.38
CA GLU A 230 15.65 -15.58 0.92
C GLU A 230 14.91 -16.71 1.66
N LEU A 231 13.86 -16.36 2.41
CA LEU A 231 13.10 -17.31 3.21
C LEU A 231 12.10 -18.12 2.36
N ARG A 232 11.41 -17.46 1.43
CA ARG A 232 10.23 -18.01 0.75
C ARG A 232 10.54 -18.65 -0.59
N ASP A 233 11.50 -18.11 -1.33
CA ASP A 233 11.80 -18.58 -2.68
C ASP A 233 13.24 -18.21 -3.13
N PRO A 234 14.26 -18.72 -2.43
CA PRO A 234 15.65 -18.31 -2.66
C PRO A 234 16.19 -18.74 -4.04
N ILE A 235 15.67 -19.83 -4.60
CA ILE A 235 16.16 -20.40 -5.86
C ILE A 235 15.67 -19.56 -7.04
N ASN A 236 14.37 -19.31 -7.15
CA ASN A 236 13.84 -18.57 -8.30
C ASN A 236 14.15 -17.07 -8.24
N HIS A 237 14.45 -16.54 -7.05
CA HIS A 237 14.80 -15.13 -6.84
C HIS A 237 16.28 -14.88 -6.58
N ALA A 238 17.17 -15.84 -6.86
CA ALA A 238 18.60 -15.74 -6.55
C ALA A 238 19.26 -14.47 -7.16
N SER A 239 19.00 -14.18 -8.43
CA SER A 239 19.51 -12.96 -9.11
C SER A 239 19.00 -11.68 -8.44
N ALA A 240 17.72 -11.65 -8.07
CA ALA A 240 17.11 -10.51 -7.40
C ALA A 240 17.76 -10.31 -6.02
N ILE A 241 17.84 -11.36 -5.21
CA ILE A 241 18.47 -11.36 -3.87
C ILE A 241 19.91 -10.84 -3.94
N ALA A 242 20.72 -11.35 -4.87
CA ALA A 242 22.11 -10.94 -5.04
C ALA A 242 22.23 -9.46 -5.46
N SER A 243 21.39 -9.00 -6.40
CA SER A 243 21.38 -7.60 -6.83
C SER A 243 20.92 -6.63 -5.74
N MET A 244 19.94 -7.01 -4.92
CA MET A 244 19.52 -6.25 -3.76
C MET A 244 20.63 -6.18 -2.71
N ASP A 245 21.35 -7.28 -2.47
CA ASP A 245 22.46 -7.28 -1.51
C ASP A 245 23.56 -6.30 -1.91
N ALA A 246 23.95 -6.36 -3.18
CA ALA A 246 24.91 -5.42 -3.76
C ALA A 246 24.42 -3.97 -3.64
N ALA A 247 23.13 -3.71 -3.89
CA ALA A 247 22.56 -2.37 -3.77
C ALA A 247 22.51 -1.85 -2.33
N ILE A 248 22.19 -2.71 -1.35
CA ILE A 248 22.08 -2.30 0.05
C ILE A 248 23.45 -2.09 0.68
N THR A 249 24.48 -2.81 0.23
CA THR A 249 25.85 -2.70 0.75
C THR A 249 26.72 -1.68 0.01
N ALA A 250 26.24 -1.15 -1.12
CA ALA A 250 26.97 -0.17 -1.91
C ALA A 250 27.22 1.13 -1.13
N ALA A 251 28.43 1.68 -1.28
CA ALA A 251 28.79 2.97 -0.71
C ALA A 251 28.04 4.15 -1.37
N THR A 252 27.50 3.93 -2.58
CA THR A 252 26.68 4.91 -3.31
C THR A 252 25.41 4.24 -3.84
N PRO A 253 24.33 5.00 -4.07
CA PRO A 253 23.08 4.46 -4.58
C PRO A 253 23.24 3.89 -5.98
N THR A 254 22.80 2.66 -6.19
CA THR A 254 22.93 1.95 -7.48
C THR A 254 21.60 1.63 -8.16
N LEU A 255 20.49 1.66 -7.42
CA LEU A 255 19.16 1.40 -7.95
C LEU A 255 18.44 2.73 -8.24
N ALA A 256 17.84 2.82 -9.43
CA ALA A 256 16.86 3.86 -9.69
C ALA A 256 15.65 3.67 -8.77
N ARG A 257 14.95 4.77 -8.46
CA ARG A 257 13.81 4.78 -7.55
C ARG A 257 12.68 5.64 -8.08
N THR A 258 11.47 5.11 -7.93
CA THR A 258 10.20 5.85 -8.08
C THR A 258 9.54 5.94 -6.70
N ASN A 259 9.16 7.15 -6.29
CA ASN A 259 8.29 7.37 -5.14
C ASN A 259 6.84 7.29 -5.59
N LEU A 260 6.03 6.54 -4.85
CA LEU A 260 4.60 6.37 -5.10
C LEU A 260 3.82 6.99 -3.94
N VAL A 261 2.81 7.80 -4.24
CA VAL A 261 1.86 8.29 -3.25
C VAL A 261 0.47 7.90 -3.72
N VAL A 262 -0.19 7.01 -2.97
CA VAL A 262 -1.56 6.58 -3.25
C VAL A 262 -2.50 7.18 -2.23
N ILE A 263 -3.43 7.99 -2.71
CA ILE A 263 -4.51 8.57 -1.90
C ILE A 263 -5.82 7.96 -2.37
N ALA A 264 -6.40 7.10 -1.54
CA ALA A 264 -7.66 6.43 -1.83
C ALA A 264 -8.75 6.90 -0.88
N GLY A 265 -9.98 7.01 -1.37
CA GLY A 265 -11.09 7.39 -0.50
C GLY A 265 -12.38 7.69 -1.24
N ASN A 266 -13.44 7.93 -0.46
CA ASN A 266 -14.70 8.30 -1.07
C ASN A 266 -14.68 9.74 -1.56
N ALA A 267 -15.32 10.00 -2.70
CA ALA A 267 -15.52 11.33 -3.24
C ALA A 267 -16.21 12.26 -2.22
N ALA A 268 -15.70 13.49 -2.07
CA ALA A 268 -16.46 14.51 -1.36
C ALA A 268 -17.79 14.80 -2.08
N LYS A 269 -18.85 15.10 -1.33
CA LYS A 269 -20.21 15.32 -1.87
C LYS A 269 -20.32 16.32 -3.02
N LYS A 270 -19.40 17.29 -3.11
CA LYS A 270 -19.39 18.36 -4.12
C LYS A 270 -18.31 18.17 -5.19
N ARG A 271 -17.59 17.06 -5.17
CA ARG A 271 -16.53 16.76 -6.14
C ARG A 271 -17.12 16.68 -7.54
N LYS A 272 -16.40 17.18 -8.54
CA LYS A 272 -16.77 17.06 -9.95
C LYS A 272 -15.97 15.92 -10.59
N LYS A 273 -16.51 15.28 -11.63
CA LYS A 273 -15.74 14.31 -12.43
C LYS A 273 -14.45 14.98 -12.94
N LEU A 274 -13.35 14.23 -13.03
CA LEU A 274 -12.01 14.71 -13.44
C LEU A 274 -11.37 15.77 -12.53
N SER A 275 -11.94 16.11 -11.38
CA SER A 275 -11.27 17.02 -10.46
C SER A 275 -10.26 16.28 -9.59
N VAL A 276 -9.00 16.72 -9.62
CA VAL A 276 -7.92 16.18 -8.80
C VAL A 276 -7.77 16.98 -7.49
N LEU A 277 -7.20 16.36 -6.46
CA LEU A 277 -6.88 16.97 -5.18
C LEU A 277 -5.38 17.28 -5.06
N VAL A 278 -4.56 16.63 -5.88
CA VAL A 278 -3.13 16.91 -6.03
C VAL A 278 -2.87 17.51 -7.42
N PRO A 279 -2.10 18.60 -7.55
CA PRO A 279 -1.78 19.18 -8.86
C PRO A 279 -1.16 18.15 -9.81
N TRP A 280 -1.63 18.09 -11.05
CA TRP A 280 -1.18 17.10 -12.03
C TRP A 280 -0.19 17.66 -13.07
N GLU A 281 -0.23 18.96 -13.35
CA GLU A 281 0.59 19.60 -14.41
C GLU A 281 2.08 19.70 -14.05
N GLN A 282 2.39 19.84 -12.76
CA GLN A 282 3.76 19.98 -12.25
C GLN A 282 3.89 19.25 -10.92
N PRO A 283 5.09 18.72 -10.61
CA PRO A 283 5.34 18.13 -9.32
C PRO A 283 5.07 19.16 -8.20
N PRO A 284 4.43 18.75 -7.08
CA PRO A 284 4.21 19.63 -5.95
C PRO A 284 5.51 20.30 -5.49
N ALA A 285 5.47 21.60 -5.20
CA ALA A 285 6.67 22.38 -4.83
C ALA A 285 7.34 21.87 -3.54
N GLU A 286 6.57 21.20 -2.68
CA GLU A 286 7.03 20.57 -1.46
C GLU A 286 7.81 19.27 -1.71
N TYR A 287 7.69 18.66 -2.88
CA TYR A 287 8.45 17.48 -3.24
C TYR A 287 9.86 17.87 -3.71
N GLN A 288 10.86 17.52 -2.91
CA GLN A 288 12.26 17.95 -3.08
C GLN A 288 13.19 16.77 -3.39
N SER A 289 12.67 15.54 -3.38
CA SER A 289 13.46 14.35 -3.68
C SER A 289 13.93 14.34 -5.13
N GLY A 290 15.13 13.80 -5.37
CA GLY A 290 15.69 13.61 -6.70
C GLY A 290 15.10 12.41 -7.47
N HIS A 291 14.18 11.65 -6.86
CA HIS A 291 13.57 10.47 -7.45
C HIS A 291 12.33 10.82 -8.27
N ASP A 292 11.98 9.94 -9.22
CA ASP A 292 10.72 10.07 -9.96
C ASP A 292 9.55 10.01 -8.98
N LEU A 293 8.51 10.80 -9.22
CA LEU A 293 7.30 10.83 -8.38
C LEU A 293 6.09 10.37 -9.18
N GLN A 294 5.39 9.39 -8.66
CA GLN A 294 4.06 8.99 -9.10
C GLN A 294 3.05 9.30 -8.00
N VAL A 295 2.04 10.10 -8.33
CA VAL A 295 0.85 10.30 -7.49
C VAL A 295 -0.32 9.55 -8.11
N VAL A 296 -1.09 8.87 -7.26
CA VAL A 296 -2.33 8.19 -7.64
C VAL A 296 -3.45 8.65 -6.73
N GLU A 297 -4.55 9.10 -7.32
CA GLU A 297 -5.80 9.39 -6.61
C GLU A 297 -6.85 8.35 -7.00
N LEU A 298 -7.28 7.50 -6.05
CA LEU A 298 -8.37 6.55 -6.25
C LEU A 298 -9.64 7.07 -5.59
N ILE A 299 -10.58 7.51 -6.42
CA ILE A 299 -11.83 8.13 -6.00
C ILE A 299 -12.99 7.14 -6.12
N LEU A 300 -13.54 6.76 -4.98
CA LEU A 300 -14.62 5.78 -4.86
C LEU A 300 -15.94 6.43 -4.42
N ASP A 301 -17.03 5.69 -4.58
CA ASP A 301 -18.30 5.92 -3.90
C ASP A 301 -18.70 4.63 -3.16
N GLY A 302 -18.78 4.70 -1.83
CA GLY A 302 -19.07 3.54 -0.98
C GLY A 302 -17.87 2.63 -0.70
N GLY A 303 -16.63 3.12 -0.83
CA GLY A 303 -15.42 2.31 -0.64
C GLY A 303 -15.24 1.73 0.77
N GLU A 304 -15.91 2.26 1.81
CA GLU A 304 -15.96 1.57 3.11
C GLU A 304 -16.66 0.20 3.00
N ALA A 305 -17.74 0.11 2.22
CA ALA A 305 -18.45 -1.14 1.97
C ALA A 305 -17.60 -2.12 1.14
N LEU A 306 -16.80 -1.61 0.19
CA LEU A 306 -15.81 -2.43 -0.53
C LEU A 306 -14.79 -3.03 0.42
N ILE A 307 -14.21 -2.20 1.30
CA ILE A 307 -13.19 -2.66 2.26
C ILE A 307 -13.80 -3.69 3.21
N ASP A 308 -14.93 -3.39 3.82
CA ASP A 308 -15.56 -4.32 4.77
C ASP A 308 -16.02 -5.61 4.08
N GLY A 309 -16.57 -5.52 2.86
CA GLY A 309 -16.96 -6.67 2.05
C GLY A 309 -15.77 -7.54 1.65
N LEU A 310 -14.68 -6.93 1.20
CA LEU A 310 -13.44 -7.65 0.88
C LEU A 310 -12.88 -8.36 2.11
N TYR A 311 -12.59 -7.63 3.19
CA TYR A 311 -11.93 -8.20 4.35
C TYR A 311 -12.77 -9.24 5.09
N SER A 312 -14.10 -9.08 5.12
CA SER A 312 -15.00 -10.12 5.67
C SER A 312 -15.12 -11.35 4.76
N SER A 313 -14.71 -11.25 3.49
CA SER A 313 -14.68 -12.36 2.54
C SER A 313 -13.33 -13.09 2.51
N LEU A 314 -12.25 -12.44 3.00
CA LEU A 314 -10.92 -13.03 3.07
C LEU A 314 -10.91 -14.13 4.13
N TRP A 315 -10.42 -15.30 3.75
CA TRP A 315 -10.21 -16.44 4.64
C TRP A 315 -11.41 -16.74 5.55
N LYS A 316 -12.49 -17.22 4.95
CA LYS A 316 -13.53 -17.94 5.70
C LYS A 316 -13.08 -19.38 5.84
N ALA A 317 -12.59 -19.73 7.05
CA ALA A 317 -12.37 -21.12 7.44
C ALA A 317 -13.68 -21.92 7.34
#